data_AF-A0AAP8HUV7-F1
#
_entry.id   AF-A0AAP8HUV7-F1
#
_cell.length_a   1.000
_cell.length_b   1.000
_cell.length_c   1.000
_cell.angle_alpha   90.00
_cell.angle_beta   90.00
_cell.angle_gamma   90.00
#
_symmetry.space_group_name_H-M   'P 1'
#
loop_
_entity.id
_entity.type
_entity.pdbx_description
1 polymer ?
#
loop_
_entity_poly.entity_id
_entity_poly.type
_entity_poly.pdbx_seq_one_letter_code
_entity_poly.pdbx_strand_id
1 'polypeptide(L)'
;RGITITSAATTAFWKGMGGNYPEHRINIIDTPGHVDFTIEVERSMRVLDGAVMVYDAVGGVQPQSETVWRQANKYRVPRLAFVNKMDRTGANFQKVVGQLKAKLGAVAVP
;
A
#
# COMPACT_ATOMS: atom_id res chain seq x y z
N ARG A 1 11.28 5.16 17.81
CA ARG A 1 12.12 5.98 16.91
C ARG A 1 12.27 5.22 15.59
N GLY A 2 12.08 5.85 14.43
CA GLY A 2 12.09 5.18 13.12
C GLY A 2 10.72 4.73 12.58
N ILE A 3 9.63 5.34 13.04
CA ILE A 3 8.28 5.13 12.49
C ILE A 3 7.78 6.42 11.82
N THR A 4 7.00 6.30 10.75
CA THR A 4 6.34 7.44 10.10
C THR A 4 5.19 7.93 10.98
N ILE A 5 5.21 9.21 11.36
CA ILE A 5 4.21 9.85 12.24
C ILE A 5 3.26 10.74 11.43
N THR A 6 3.82 11.50 10.48
CA THR A 6 3.08 12.41 9.60
C THR A 6 3.25 11.98 8.16
N SER A 7 2.26 12.27 7.31
CA SER A 7 2.42 12.01 5.89
C SER A 7 3.46 12.93 5.26
N ALA A 8 4.20 12.43 4.26
CA ALA A 8 5.19 13.20 3.50
C ALA A 8 4.85 13.16 2.00
N ALA A 9 4.85 14.32 1.35
CA ALA A 9 4.56 14.44 -0.08
C ALA A 9 5.84 14.75 -0.87
N THR A 10 6.07 14.01 -1.95
CA THR A 10 7.19 14.26 -2.89
C THR A 10 6.75 14.05 -4.34
N THR A 11 7.53 14.56 -5.28
CA THR A 11 7.30 14.38 -6.72
C THR A 11 8.47 13.65 -7.35
N ALA A 12 8.19 12.67 -8.20
CA ALA A 12 9.17 11.95 -8.98
C ALA A 12 8.76 11.92 -10.46
N PHE A 13 9.74 11.78 -11.34
CA PHE A 13 9.53 11.61 -12.79
C PHE A 13 10.00 10.22 -13.20
N TRP A 14 9.16 9.47 -13.92
CA TRP A 14 9.38 8.06 -14.21
C TRP A 14 9.14 7.72 -15.68
N LYS A 15 10.15 7.17 -16.35
CA LYS A 15 10.10 6.71 -17.76
C LYS A 15 9.97 5.18 -17.90
N GLY A 16 9.66 4.49 -16.80
CA GLY A 16 9.82 3.04 -16.70
C GLY A 16 11.27 2.62 -16.43
N MET A 17 11.47 1.42 -15.87
CA MET A 17 12.82 0.92 -15.56
C MET A 17 13.71 0.82 -16.80
N GLY A 18 13.13 0.48 -17.95
CA GLY A 18 13.82 0.41 -19.24
C GLY A 18 13.83 1.73 -20.03
N GLY A 19 13.27 2.82 -19.49
CA GLY A 19 13.16 4.10 -20.21
C GLY A 19 12.22 4.07 -21.44
N ASN A 20 11.38 3.05 -21.55
CA ASN A 20 10.54 2.76 -22.71
C ASN A 20 9.13 3.37 -22.63
N TYR A 21 8.82 4.12 -21.58
CA TYR A 21 7.57 4.85 -21.44
C TYR A 21 7.82 6.37 -21.57
N PRO A 22 6.79 7.14 -21.99
CA PRO A 22 6.85 8.58 -21.83
C PRO A 22 7.09 8.95 -20.36
N GLU A 23 7.65 10.12 -20.11
CA GLU A 23 7.90 10.57 -18.75
C GLU A 23 6.59 10.82 -18.01
N HIS A 24 6.36 10.08 -16.93
CA HIS A 24 5.22 10.25 -16.05
C HIS A 24 5.65 10.99 -14.79
N ARG A 25 4.93 12.07 -14.46
CA ARG A 25 5.06 12.73 -13.16
C ARG A 25 4.22 11.99 -12.13
N ILE A 26 4.82 11.57 -11.03
CA ILE A 26 4.18 10.85 -9.93
C ILE A 26 4.30 11.68 -8.66
N ASN A 27 3.16 12.00 -8.04
CA ASN A 27 3.12 12.61 -6.71
C ASN A 27 2.91 11.50 -5.68
N ILE A 28 3.85 11.32 -4.77
CA ILE A 28 3.85 10.26 -3.77
C ILE A 28 3.50 10.87 -2.41
N ILE A 29 2.53 10.28 -1.73
CA ILE A 29 2.23 10.56 -0.33
C ILE A 29 2.61 9.32 0.49
N ASP A 30 3.69 9.40 1.25
CA ASP A 30 4.02 8.37 2.25
C ASP A 30 3.13 8.58 3.47
N THR A 31 2.42 7.55 3.92
CA THR A 31 1.44 7.63 5.01
C THR A 31 1.88 6.79 6.21
N PRO A 32 1.56 7.19 7.46
CA PRO A 32 1.83 6.37 8.64
C PRO A 32 1.22 4.97 8.59
N GLY A 33 1.98 3.95 9.01
CA GLY A 33 1.51 2.57 9.10
C GLY A 33 1.00 2.13 10.48
N HIS A 34 1.17 2.99 11.50
CA HIS A 34 0.72 2.70 12.87
C HIS A 34 -0.74 3.10 13.07
N VAL A 35 -1.48 2.32 13.87
CA VAL A 35 -2.93 2.53 14.10
C VAL A 35 -3.25 3.90 14.73
N ASP A 36 -2.34 4.41 15.55
CA ASP A 36 -2.47 5.70 16.23
C ASP A 36 -2.54 6.90 15.26
N PHE A 37 -2.15 6.72 13.99
CA PHE A 37 -2.10 7.79 12.98
C PHE A 37 -3.09 7.54 11.82
N THR A 38 -4.12 6.74 12.07
CA THR A 38 -5.17 6.39 11.08
C THR A 38 -5.96 7.59 10.56
N ILE A 39 -6.05 8.69 11.32
CA ILE A 39 -6.68 9.95 10.86
C ILE A 39 -5.91 10.54 9.67
N GLU A 40 -4.58 10.49 9.72
CA GLU A 40 -3.73 11.04 8.66
C GLU A 40 -3.82 10.19 7.39
N VAL A 41 -3.89 8.86 7.56
CA VAL A 41 -4.19 7.93 6.47
C VAL A 41 -5.56 8.23 5.86
N GLU A 42 -6.59 8.47 6.67
CA GLU A 42 -7.94 8.78 6.18
C GLU A 42 -7.97 10.09 5.37
N ARG A 43 -7.24 11.12 5.80
CA ARG A 43 -7.10 12.38 5.06
C ARG A 43 -6.41 12.17 3.72
N SER A 44 -5.34 11.39 3.71
CA SER A 44 -4.58 11.09 2.49
C SER A 44 -5.44 10.32 1.49
N MET A 45 -6.23 9.34 1.95
CA MET A 45 -7.12 8.54 1.09
C MET A 45 -8.24 9.34 0.40
N ARG A 46 -8.54 10.57 0.84
CA ARG A 46 -9.55 11.43 0.19
C ARG A 46 -9.04 12.15 -1.05
N VAL A 47 -7.73 12.31 -1.18
CA VAL A 47 -7.09 13.10 -2.24
C VAL A 47 -6.28 12.26 -3.22
N LEU A 48 -6.08 10.97 -2.91
CA LEU A 48 -5.31 10.06 -3.73
C LEU A 48 -6.17 9.46 -4.85
N ASP A 49 -5.65 9.55 -6.08
CA ASP A 49 -6.23 8.88 -7.25
C ASP A 49 -5.99 7.36 -7.23
N GLY A 50 -5.03 6.89 -6.43
CA GLY A 50 -4.70 5.48 -6.25
C GLY A 50 -3.77 5.26 -5.06
N ALA A 51 -3.68 4.02 -4.59
CA ALA A 51 -2.85 3.66 -3.44
C ALA A 51 -2.04 2.38 -3.67
N VAL A 52 -0.82 2.36 -3.14
CA VAL A 52 0.01 1.15 -3.04
C VAL A 52 -0.09 0.61 -1.62
N MET A 53 -0.76 -0.53 -1.47
CA MET A 53 -0.92 -1.23 -0.19
C MET A 53 0.24 -2.20 -0.02
N VAL A 54 1.11 -1.93 0.96
CA VAL A 54 2.32 -2.72 1.21
C VAL A 54 2.05 -3.77 2.29
N TYR A 55 2.41 -5.03 2.02
CA TYR A 55 2.24 -6.16 2.93
C TYR A 55 3.58 -6.83 3.22
N ASP A 56 3.80 -7.29 4.45
CA ASP A 56 5.01 -8.04 4.81
C ASP A 56 4.88 -9.51 4.35
N ALA A 57 5.91 -10.05 3.70
CA ALA A 57 5.88 -11.41 3.15
C ALA A 57 5.74 -12.52 4.20
N VAL A 58 6.09 -12.26 5.46
CA VAL A 58 6.02 -13.23 6.57
C VAL A 58 4.71 -13.06 7.34
N GLY A 59 4.45 -11.82 7.76
CA GLY A 59 3.29 -11.43 8.57
C GLY A 59 1.97 -11.34 7.79
N GLY A 60 2.03 -11.04 6.49
CA GLY A 60 0.88 -10.93 5.62
C GLY A 60 -0.14 -9.87 6.06
N VAL A 61 -1.43 -10.21 6.02
CA VAL A 61 -2.52 -9.29 6.40
C VAL A 61 -2.68 -9.24 7.92
N GLN A 62 -2.46 -8.05 8.47
CA GLN A 62 -2.55 -7.73 9.90
C GLN A 62 -3.81 -6.88 10.20
N PRO A 63 -4.27 -6.81 11.46
CA PRO A 63 -5.46 -6.03 11.83
C PRO A 63 -5.41 -4.54 11.42
N GLN A 64 -4.21 -3.95 11.40
CA GLN A 64 -4.01 -2.57 10.95
C GLN A 64 -4.25 -2.44 9.43
N SER A 65 -3.75 -3.40 8.65
CA SER A 65 -3.96 -3.45 7.19
C SER A 65 -5.43 -3.53 6.82
N GLU A 66 -6.25 -4.26 7.60
CA GLU A 66 -7.71 -4.34 7.42
C GLU A 66 -8.39 -2.98 7.65
N THR A 67 -7.91 -2.21 8.62
CA THR A 67 -8.46 -0.88 8.92
C THR A 67 -8.19 0.09 7.77
N VAL A 68 -6.96 0.14 7.26
CA VAL A 68 -6.61 0.96 6.09
C VAL A 68 -7.35 0.47 4.84
N TRP A 69 -7.54 -0.84 4.68
CA TRP A 69 -8.33 -1.39 3.58
C TRP A 69 -9.78 -0.91 3.58
N ARG A 70 -10.43 -0.86 4.75
CA ARG A 70 -11.78 -0.31 4.91
C ARG A 70 -11.83 1.19 4.57
N GLN A 71 -10.81 1.96 4.95
CA GLN A 71 -10.72 3.38 4.59
C GLN A 71 -10.61 3.55 3.07
N ALA A 72 -9.76 2.78 2.40
CA ALA A 72 -9.65 2.85 0.95
C ALA A 72 -10.93 2.38 0.22
N ASN A 73 -11.66 1.41 0.77
CA ASN A 73 -12.99 1.03 0.26
C ASN A 73 -14.01 2.17 0.38
N LYS A 74 -14.03 2.87 1.52
CA LYS A 74 -14.93 4.00 1.78
C LYS A 74 -14.79 5.10 0.73
N TYR A 75 -13.56 5.39 0.31
CA TYR A 75 -13.28 6.42 -0.70
C TYR A 75 -13.12 5.85 -2.12
N ARG A 76 -13.38 4.54 -2.32
CA ARG A 76 -13.30 3.86 -3.62
C ARG A 76 -11.95 4.04 -4.33
N VAL A 77 -10.87 4.10 -3.56
CA VAL A 77 -9.51 4.30 -4.10
C VAL A 77 -9.04 3.01 -4.80
N PRO A 78 -8.65 3.06 -6.08
CA PRO A 78 -8.06 1.90 -6.76
C PRO A 78 -6.68 1.59 -6.15
N ARG A 79 -6.34 0.29 -6.06
CA ARG A 79 -5.21 -0.17 -5.25
C ARG A 79 -4.35 -1.20 -5.98
N LEU A 80 -3.06 -1.10 -5.73
CA LEU A 80 -2.06 -2.11 -6.04
C LEU A 80 -1.57 -2.73 -4.72
N ALA A 81 -1.50 -4.07 -4.64
CA ALA A 81 -0.94 -4.76 -3.50
C ALA A 81 0.54 -5.10 -3.78
N PHE A 82 1.45 -4.65 -2.92
CA PHE A 82 2.88 -4.93 -3.02
C PHE A 82 3.34 -5.76 -1.82
N VAL A 83 3.75 -7.01 -2.08
CA VAL A 83 4.29 -7.89 -1.04
C VAL A 83 5.79 -7.64 -0.90
N ASN A 84 6.19 -7.06 0.23
CA ASN A 84 7.53 -6.59 0.52
C ASN A 84 8.27 -7.52 1.50
N LYS A 85 9.59 -7.35 1.62
CA LYS A 85 10.50 -8.12 2.48
C LYS A 85 10.56 -9.62 2.14
N MET A 86 10.56 -9.94 0.85
CA MET A 86 10.64 -11.30 0.32
C MET A 86 11.99 -11.99 0.60
N ASP A 87 13.00 -11.22 1.00
CA ASP A 87 14.32 -11.68 1.44
C ASP A 87 14.32 -12.36 2.82
N ARG A 88 13.27 -12.20 3.62
CA ARG A 88 13.19 -12.73 4.99
C ARG A 88 12.90 -14.23 5.01
N THR A 89 13.51 -14.95 5.94
CA THR A 89 13.16 -16.35 6.24
C THR A 89 11.68 -16.48 6.57
N GLY A 90 11.00 -17.41 5.91
CA GLY A 90 9.55 -17.61 6.05
C GLY A 90 8.69 -16.70 5.17
N ALA A 91 9.29 -15.91 4.28
CA ALA A 91 8.56 -15.16 3.25
C ALA A 91 7.77 -16.11 2.35
N ASN A 92 6.47 -15.82 2.17
CA ASN A 92 5.61 -16.62 1.31
C ASN A 92 4.59 -15.74 0.59
N PHE A 93 4.88 -15.41 -0.66
CA PHE A 93 4.03 -14.59 -1.51
C PHE A 93 2.60 -15.16 -1.64
N GLN A 94 2.48 -16.45 -1.95
CA GLN A 94 1.19 -17.10 -2.20
C GLN A 94 0.31 -17.13 -0.94
N LYS A 95 0.92 -17.31 0.24
CA LYS A 95 0.23 -17.18 1.53
C LYS A 95 -0.37 -15.78 1.68
N VAL A 96 0.39 -14.72 1.39
CA VAL A 96 -0.10 -13.34 1.50
C VAL A 96 -1.25 -13.09 0.52
N VAL A 97 -1.12 -13.53 -0.74
CA VAL A 97 -2.21 -13.45 -1.74
C VAL A 97 -3.47 -14.17 -1.25
N GLY A 98 -3.33 -15.38 -0.71
CA GLY A 98 -4.45 -16.12 -0.12
C GLY A 98 -5.10 -15.37 1.05
N GLN A 99 -4.31 -14.73 1.90
CA GLN A 99 -4.83 -13.89 2.99
C GLN A 99 -5.55 -12.63 2.49
N LEU A 100 -5.06 -11.97 1.44
CA LEU A 100 -5.75 -10.83 0.83
C LEU A 100 -7.15 -11.22 0.35
N LYS A 101 -7.26 -12.38 -0.30
CA LYS A 101 -8.55 -12.92 -0.75
C LYS A 101 -9.45 -13.27 0.45
N ALA A 102 -8.94 -14.04 1.40
CA ALA A 102 -9.74 -14.59 2.50
C ALA A 102 -10.16 -13.52 3.53
N LYS A 103 -9.28 -12.57 3.87
CA LYS A 103 -9.53 -11.57 4.91
C LYS A 103 -10.06 -10.24 4.40
N LEU A 104 -9.61 -9.80 3.22
CA LEU A 104 -9.97 -8.49 2.67
C LEU A 104 -11.04 -8.56 1.57
N GLY A 105 -11.41 -9.77 1.14
CA GLY A 105 -12.29 -9.98 -0.01
C GLY A 105 -11.69 -9.44 -1.32
N ALA A 106 -10.37 -9.29 -1.37
CA ALA A 106 -9.70 -8.68 -2.52
C ALA A 106 -9.80 -9.60 -3.74
N VAL A 107 -10.21 -9.02 -4.88
CA VAL A 107 -10.20 -9.67 -6.19
C VAL A 107 -9.03 -9.09 -6.97
N ALA A 108 -7.91 -9.80 -6.98
CA ALA A 108 -6.77 -9.44 -7.81
C ALA A 108 -7.13 -9.67 -9.27
N VAL A 109 -6.99 -8.63 -10.10
CA VAL A 109 -7.03 -8.73 -11.56
C VAL A 109 -5.60 -8.87 -12.08
N PRO A 110 -5.38 -9.64 -13.17
CA PRO A 110 -4.11 -9.61 -13.91
C PRO A 110 -3.76 -8.20 -14.40
#